data_AF-A0A4S3LNA5-F1
#
_entry.id   AF-A0A4S3LNA5-F1
#
_cell.length_a   1.000
_cell.length_b   1.000
_cell.length_c   1.000
_cell.angle_alpha   90.00
_cell.angle_beta   90.00
_cell.angle_gamma   90.00
#
_symmetry.space_group_name_H-M   'P 1'
#
loop_
_entity.id
_entity.type
_entity.pdbx_description
1 polymer ?
#
loop_
_entity_poly.entity_id
_entity_poly.type
_entity_poly.pdbx_seq_one_letter_code
_entity_poly.pdbx_strand_id
1 'polypeptide(L)' 'ESHERHVVFEFASFAEAKRFYESPQYQAAKAIRAGAATGTFVLVEGGA' A
#
# COMPACT_ATOMS: atom_id res chain seq x y z
N GLU A 1 -0.44 3.09 -17.37
CA GLU A 1 -1.80 3.27 -16.81
C GLU A 1 -1.79 4.56 -16.00
N SER A 2 -2.87 5.34 -16.02
CA SER A 2 -3.01 6.60 -15.24
C SER A 2 -4.16 6.42 -14.24
N HIS A 3 -3.95 6.78 -12.98
CA HIS A 3 -4.94 6.66 -11.91
C HIS A 3 -5.40 8.06 -11.48
N GLU A 4 -6.70 8.26 -11.25
CA GLU A 4 -7.23 9.58 -10.82
C GLU A 4 -6.82 9.95 -9.38
N ARG A 5 -6.54 8.95 -8.55
CA ARG A 5 -6.18 9.11 -7.13
C ARG A 5 -4.83 8.49 -6.83
N HIS A 6 -3.97 9.28 -6.19
CA HIS A 6 -2.67 8.85 -5.68
C HIS A 6 -2.64 9.00 -4.15
N VAL A 7 -2.08 7.99 -3.48
CA VAL A 7 -1.89 8.00 -2.02
C VAL A 7 -0.47 7.52 -1.74
N VAL A 8 0.26 8.27 -0.93
CA VAL A 8 1.64 7.96 -0.54
C VAL A 8 1.69 7.83 0.97
N PHE A 9 2.28 6.73 1.46
CA PHE A 9 2.56 6.50 2.86
C PHE A 9 4.06 6.44 3.07
N GLU A 10 4.57 7.28 3.97
CA GLU A 10 5.96 7.22 4.41
C GLU A 10 6.07 6.32 5.66
N PHE A 11 7.12 5.52 5.69
CA PHE A 11 7.45 4.64 6.81
C PHE A 11 8.90 4.82 7.19
N ALA A 12 9.23 4.52 8.45
CA ALA A 12 10.60 4.65 8.96
C ALA A 12 11.62 3.71 8.26
N SER A 13 11.16 2.62 7.64
CA SER A 13 11.96 1.76 6.76
C SER A 13 11.08 0.95 5.82
N PHE A 14 11.66 0.36 4.78
CA PHE A 14 10.97 -0.59 3.91
C PHE A 14 10.45 -1.82 4.66
N ALA A 15 11.19 -2.29 5.67
CA ALA A 15 10.74 -3.39 6.51
C ALA A 15 9.46 -3.06 7.28
N GLU A 16 9.32 -1.83 7.78
CA GLU A 16 8.06 -1.34 8.39
C GLU A 16 6.92 -1.34 7.37
N ALA A 17 7.15 -0.81 6.17
CA ALA A 17 6.15 -0.77 5.10
C ALA A 17 5.66 -2.16 4.71
N LYS A 18 6.58 -3.14 4.60
CA LYS A 18 6.25 -4.54 4.32
C LYS A 18 5.42 -5.16 5.44
N ARG A 19 5.82 -4.97 6.71
CA ARG A 19 5.04 -5.49 7.85
C ARG A 19 3.66 -4.86 7.95
N PHE A 20 3.53 -3.57 7.66
CA PHE A 20 2.24 -2.91 7.57
C PHE A 20 1.36 -3.55 6.49
N TYR A 21 1.90 -3.69 5.27
CA TYR A 21 1.15 -4.24 4.14
C TYR A 21 0.73 -5.70 4.40
N GLU A 22 1.59 -6.50 5.02
CA GLU A 22 1.33 -7.91 5.36
C GLU A 22 0.49 -8.09 6.63
N SER A 23 0.20 -7.03 7.38
CA SER A 23 -0.55 -7.12 8.63
C SER A 23 -1.97 -7.66 8.41
N PRO A 24 -2.49 -8.49 9.33
CA PRO A 24 -3.87 -8.99 9.25
C PRO A 24 -4.91 -7.86 9.14
N GLN A 25 -4.67 -6.76 9.84
CA GLN A 25 -5.56 -5.60 9.84
C GLN A 25 -5.60 -4.92 8.47
N TYR A 26 -4.43 -4.70 7.84
CA TYR A 26 -4.40 -4.09 6.51
C TYR A 26 -4.92 -5.03 5.42
N GLN A 27 -4.66 -6.33 5.52
CA GLN A 27 -5.22 -7.31 4.58
C GLN A 27 -6.76 -7.36 4.65
N ALA A 28 -7.35 -7.29 5.85
CA ALA A 28 -8.80 -7.18 6.01
C ALA A 28 -9.35 -5.89 5.38
N ALA A 29 -8.70 -4.74 5.61
CA ALA A 29 -9.08 -3.47 5.00
C ALA A 29 -8.95 -3.49 3.45
N LYS A 30 -7.88 -4.12 2.94
CA LYS A 30 -7.67 -4.31 1.51
C LYS A 30 -8.76 -5.18 0.89
N ALA A 31 -9.22 -6.22 1.59
CA ALA A 31 -10.32 -7.07 1.12
C ALA A 31 -11.65 -6.30 1.00
N ILE A 32 -11.95 -5.42 1.95
CA ILE A 32 -13.14 -4.54 1.88
C ILE A 32 -13.07 -3.62 0.66
N ARG A 33 -11.88 -3.12 0.33
CA ARG A 33 -11.66 -2.27 -0.85
C ARG A 33 -11.73 -3.05 -2.17
N ALA A 34 -11.50 -4.37 -2.16
CA ALA A 34 -11.51 -5.17 -3.38
C ALA A 34 -12.90 -5.11 -4.03
N GLY A 35 -12.94 -4.78 -5.33
CA GLY A 35 -14.19 -4.61 -6.08
C GLY A 35 -14.80 -3.21 -6.01
N ALA A 36 -14.47 -2.41 -4.99
CA ALA A 36 -14.88 -1.00 -4.90
C ALA A 36 -13.95 -0.06 -5.68
N ALA A 37 -12.68 -0.46 -5.88
CA ALA A 37 -11.71 0.29 -6.64
C ALA A 37 -10.65 -0.63 -7.29
N THR A 38 -10.19 -0.25 -8.47
CA THR A 38 -8.95 -0.76 -9.07
C THR A 38 -7.78 0.12 -8.65
N GLY A 39 -6.58 -0.44 -8.58
CA GLY A 39 -5.40 0.35 -8.24
C GLY A 39 -4.15 -0.49 -8.07
N THR A 40 -3.01 0.16 -8.29
CA THR A 40 -1.68 -0.45 -8.17
C THR A 40 -1.09 -0.11 -6.81
N PHE A 41 -0.59 -1.13 -6.11
CA PHE A 41 0.09 -0.99 -4.82
C PHE A 41 1.54 -1.40 -4.99
N VAL A 42 2.45 -0.49 -4.67
CA VAL A 42 3.90 -0.72 -4.75
C VAL A 42 4.54 -0.33 -3.43
N LEU A 43 5.55 -1.10 -3.03
CA LEU A 43 6.48 -0.70 -1.98
C LEU A 43 7.75 -0.25 -2.68
N VAL A 44 8.26 0.91 -2.29
CA VAL A 44 9.44 1.52 -2.88
C VAL A 44 10.45 1.76 -1.77
N GLU A 45 11.68 1.28 -1.94
CA GLU A 45 12.79 1.61 -1.04
C GLU A 45 13.27 3.03 -1.36
N GLY A 46 13.53 3.82 -0.30
CA GLY A 46 14.09 5.16 -0.47
C GLY A 46 15.48 5.09 -1.12
N GLY A 47 15.74 5.99 -2.07
CA GLY A 47 17.09 6.18 -2.61
C GLY A 47 18.01 6.89 -1.62
N ALA A 48 19.31 6.82 -1.88
CA ALA A 48 20.32 7.65 -1.23
C ALA A 48 20.29 9.10 -1.77
#